data_AF-A0A3A6NQJ1-F1
#
_entry.id   AF-A0A3A6NQJ1-F1
#
_cell.length_a   1.000
_cell.length_b   1.000
_cell.length_c   1.000
_cell.angle_alpha   90.00
_cell.angle_beta   90.00
_cell.angle_gamma   90.00
#
_symmetry.space_group_name_H-M   'P 1'
#
loop_
_entity.id
_entity.type
_entity.pdbx_description
1 polymer ?
#
loop_
_entity_poly.entity_id
_entity_poly.type
_entity_poly.pdbx_seq_one_letter_code
_entity_poly.pdbx_strand_id
1 'polypeptide(L)'
;MQQPRLREVEQLMQAIAKVVGAGLAVALFCGIYLAAADTALADARTEIMLGNKAAQAGKLEAAVRHFSKAINTPGISKANLAVAYNNRGSAWDDQKQPEKALADYNQAIQLDPAYHEAYYNRSYALESQDQLKAALADAKKALQLSPGDKTYQERVKELEDKLGPRR
;
A
#
# COMPACT_ATOMS: atom_id res chain seq x y z
N MET A 1 -21.76 -17.31 -5.44
CA MET A 1 -22.36 -17.33 -4.09
C MET A 1 -22.27 -15.91 -3.53
N GLN A 2 -23.37 -15.14 -3.53
CA GLN A 2 -23.37 -13.81 -2.90
C GLN A 2 -23.22 -13.96 -1.38
N GLN A 3 -22.37 -13.14 -0.77
CA GLN A 3 -22.12 -13.15 0.68
C GLN A 3 -23.42 -12.94 1.46
N PRO A 4 -23.62 -13.58 2.63
CA PRO A 4 -24.88 -13.50 3.40
C PRO A 4 -25.32 -12.06 3.72
N ARG A 5 -24.36 -11.14 3.93
CA ARG A 5 -24.63 -9.71 4.13
C ARG A 5 -25.27 -9.01 2.92
N LEU A 6 -25.02 -9.47 1.69
CA LEU A 6 -25.63 -8.89 0.49
C LEU A 6 -27.12 -9.24 0.36
N ARG A 7 -27.52 -10.43 0.79
CA ARG A 7 -28.94 -10.86 0.76
C ARG A 7 -29.80 -10.11 1.77
N GLU A 8 -29.26 -9.85 2.96
CA GLU A 8 -29.94 -9.04 3.98
C GLU A 8 -30.12 -7.59 3.50
N VAL A 9 -29.10 -7.01 2.84
CA VAL A 9 -29.20 -5.68 2.24
C VAL A 9 -30.24 -5.65 1.11
N GLU A 10 -30.29 -6.65 0.23
CA GLU A 10 -31.30 -6.75 -0.83
C GLU A 10 -32.73 -6.83 -0.28
N GLN A 11 -32.96 -7.57 0.81
CA GLN A 11 -34.28 -7.65 1.45
C GLN A 11 -34.68 -6.33 2.11
N LEU A 12 -33.75 -5.66 2.79
CA LEU A 12 -34.00 -4.36 3.40
C LEU A 12 -34.35 -3.31 2.32
N MET A 13 -33.68 -3.38 1.17
CA MET A 13 -33.92 -2.51 0.02
C MET A 13 -35.33 -2.67 -0.56
N GLN A 14 -35.78 -3.91 -0.73
CA GLN A 14 -37.14 -4.19 -1.20
C GLN A 14 -38.21 -3.72 -0.20
N ALA A 15 -37.92 -3.75 1.10
CA ALA A 15 -38.82 -3.24 2.13
C ALA A 15 -38.90 -1.70 2.12
N ILE A 16 -37.76 -1.01 2.04
CA ILE A 16 -37.71 0.46 2.03
C ILE A 16 -38.35 1.03 0.75
N ALA A 17 -38.08 0.44 -0.42
CA ALA A 17 -38.67 0.88 -1.68
C ALA A 17 -40.21 0.85 -1.69
N LYS A 18 -40.82 -0.06 -0.93
CA LYS A 18 -42.29 -0.16 -0.77
C LYS A 18 -42.88 0.95 0.11
N VAL A 19 -42.09 1.55 1.01
CA VAL A 19 -42.58 2.53 2.00
C VAL A 19 -42.43 3.98 1.52
N VAL A 20 -41.32 4.30 0.85
CA VAL A 20 -40.99 5.69 0.46
C VAL A 20 -41.09 5.98 -1.04
N GLY A 21 -41.44 4.96 -1.85
CA GLY A 21 -41.49 5.06 -3.31
C GLY A 21 -40.10 4.99 -3.96
N ALA A 22 -40.03 4.46 -5.18
CA ALA A 22 -38.77 4.09 -5.83
C ALA A 22 -37.77 5.25 -5.99
N GLY A 23 -38.25 6.49 -6.23
CA GLY A 23 -37.40 7.67 -6.39
C GLY A 23 -36.69 8.11 -5.11
N LEU A 24 -37.38 8.11 -3.96
CA LEU A 24 -36.78 8.48 -2.66
C LEU A 24 -35.87 7.38 -2.11
N ALA A 25 -36.21 6.12 -2.38
CA ALA A 25 -35.40 4.96 -1.97
C ALA A 25 -34.02 4.96 -2.65
N VAL A 26 -33.92 5.36 -3.92
CA VAL A 26 -32.63 5.48 -4.63
C VAL A 26 -31.77 6.60 -4.04
N ALA A 27 -32.36 7.75 -3.67
CA ALA A 27 -31.64 8.87 -3.07
C ALA A 27 -31.09 8.54 -1.66
N LEU A 28 -31.91 7.90 -0.81
CA LEU A 28 -31.49 7.44 0.52
C LEU A 28 -30.42 6.36 0.43
N PHE A 29 -30.54 5.44 -0.53
CA PHE A 29 -29.54 4.41 -0.76
C PHE A 29 -28.22 4.99 -1.27
N CYS A 30 -28.26 5.92 -2.22
CA CYS A 30 -27.06 6.59 -2.71
C CYS A 30 -26.36 7.35 -1.57
N GLY A 31 -27.11 8.04 -0.70
CA GLY A 31 -26.57 8.72 0.48
C GLY A 31 -25.93 7.78 1.51
N ILE A 32 -26.59 6.67 1.86
CA ILE A 32 -26.04 5.66 2.80
C ILE A 32 -24.82 4.97 2.21
N TYR A 33 -24.85 4.64 0.92
CA TYR A 33 -23.74 3.97 0.24
C TYR A 33 -22.52 4.89 0.10
N LEU A 34 -22.74 6.17 -0.21
CA LEU A 34 -21.69 7.19 -0.24
C LEU A 34 -21.07 7.35 1.16
N ALA A 35 -21.89 7.44 2.22
CA ALA A 35 -21.40 7.53 3.59
C ALA A 35 -20.61 6.28 4.03
N ALA A 36 -21.07 5.08 3.66
CA ALA A 36 -20.36 3.84 3.97
C ALA A 36 -19.00 3.74 3.25
N ALA A 37 -18.93 4.17 1.99
CA ALA A 37 -17.68 4.23 1.24
C ALA A 37 -16.67 5.22 1.87
N ASP A 38 -17.15 6.38 2.33
CA ASP A 38 -16.33 7.36 3.04
C ASP A 38 -15.78 6.81 4.36
N THR A 39 -16.60 6.05 5.12
CA THR A 39 -16.14 5.39 6.35
C THR A 39 -15.08 4.32 6.10
N ALA A 40 -15.24 3.50 5.05
CA ALA A 40 -14.25 2.48 4.70
C ALA A 40 -12.91 3.11 4.26
N LEU A 41 -12.93 4.21 3.51
CA LEU A 41 -11.70 4.93 3.17
C LEU A 41 -11.02 5.56 4.40
N ALA A 42 -11.82 6.07 5.35
CA ALA A 42 -11.33 6.58 6.62
C ALA A 42 -10.65 5.47 7.44
N ASP A 43 -11.19 4.25 7.44
CA ASP A 43 -10.59 3.09 8.10
C ASP A 43 -9.22 2.74 7.50
N ALA A 44 -9.11 2.67 6.17
CA ALA A 44 -7.84 2.36 5.50
C ALA A 44 -6.73 3.36 5.81
N ARG A 45 -7.01 4.66 5.69
CA ARG A 45 -6.04 5.72 5.98
C ARG A 45 -5.65 5.75 7.45
N THR A 46 -6.62 5.50 8.34
CA THR A 46 -6.37 5.40 9.79
C THR A 46 -5.44 4.24 10.10
N GLU A 47 -5.69 3.06 9.51
CA GLU A 47 -4.83 1.89 9.69
C GLU A 47 -3.41 2.13 9.13
N ILE A 48 -3.25 2.82 7.99
CA ILE A 48 -1.91 3.25 7.50
C ILE A 48 -1.22 4.17 8.52
N MET A 49 -1.93 5.17 9.06
CA MET A 49 -1.38 6.10 10.04
C MET A 49 -0.96 5.40 11.35
N LEU A 50 -1.79 4.48 11.85
CA LEU A 50 -1.46 3.67 13.03
C LEU A 50 -0.26 2.76 12.77
N GLY A 51 -0.18 2.17 11.57
CA GLY A 51 0.97 1.37 11.14
C GLY A 51 2.26 2.19 11.13
N ASN A 52 2.24 3.40 10.56
CA ASN A 52 3.38 4.31 10.56
C ASN A 52 3.82 4.69 11.98
N LYS A 53 2.86 5.00 12.87
CA LYS A 53 3.14 5.30 14.28
C LYS A 53 3.76 4.11 15.01
N ALA A 54 3.27 2.90 14.73
CA ALA A 54 3.82 1.68 15.30
C ALA A 54 5.26 1.42 14.81
N ALA A 55 5.52 1.62 13.51
CA ALA A 55 6.85 1.48 12.92
C ALA A 55 7.85 2.47 13.54
N GLN A 56 7.46 3.75 13.69
CA GLN A 56 8.26 4.77 14.38
C GLN A 56 8.56 4.40 15.83
N ALA A 57 7.65 3.69 16.50
CA ALA A 57 7.85 3.19 17.85
C ALA A 57 8.65 1.86 17.91
N GLY A 58 9.17 1.37 16.79
CA GLY A 58 9.87 0.08 16.68
C GLY A 58 8.99 -1.15 16.86
N LYS A 59 7.66 -0.99 16.87
CA LYS A 59 6.68 -2.08 17.06
C LYS A 59 6.33 -2.69 15.71
N LEU A 60 7.29 -3.38 15.10
CA LEU A 60 7.23 -3.83 13.72
C LEU A 60 6.06 -4.79 13.44
N GLU A 61 5.76 -5.71 14.35
CA GLU A 61 4.61 -6.63 14.19
C GLU A 61 3.29 -5.87 14.24
N ALA A 62 3.19 -4.83 15.06
CA ALA A 62 2.01 -3.98 15.10
C ALA A 62 1.86 -3.18 13.81
N ALA A 63 2.96 -2.64 13.29
CA ALA A 63 2.98 -1.94 12.01
C ALA A 63 2.47 -2.85 10.88
N VAL A 64 3.02 -4.06 10.76
CA VAL A 64 2.59 -5.07 9.78
C VAL A 64 1.10 -5.38 9.90
N ARG A 65 0.57 -5.55 11.12
CA ARG A 65 -0.86 -5.82 11.32
C ARG A 65 -1.72 -4.66 10.81
N HIS A 66 -1.37 -3.43 11.16
CA HIS A 66 -2.09 -2.24 10.74
C HIS A 66 -2.08 -2.06 9.21
N PHE A 67 -0.91 -2.18 8.56
CA PHE A 67 -0.83 -2.13 7.10
C PHE A 67 -1.61 -3.27 6.42
N SER A 68 -1.59 -4.48 7.00
CA SER A 68 -2.37 -5.60 6.48
C SER A 68 -3.87 -5.37 6.57
N LYS A 69 -4.35 -4.69 7.62
CA LYS A 69 -5.75 -4.28 7.70
C LYS A 69 -6.09 -3.26 6.63
N ALA A 70 -5.25 -2.24 6.44
CA ALA A 70 -5.45 -1.24 5.39
C ALA A 70 -5.52 -1.87 3.98
N ILE A 71 -4.63 -2.81 3.67
CA ILE A 71 -4.62 -3.54 2.39
C ILE A 71 -5.94 -4.30 2.16
N ASN A 72 -6.54 -4.83 3.22
CA ASN A 72 -7.77 -5.60 3.15
C ASN A 72 -9.04 -4.74 3.24
N THR A 73 -8.92 -3.41 3.31
CA THR A 73 -10.08 -2.51 3.40
C THR A 73 -10.78 -2.39 2.03
N PRO A 74 -12.09 -2.69 1.92
CA PRO A 74 -12.81 -2.54 0.67
C PRO A 74 -12.79 -1.10 0.14
N GLY A 75 -12.60 -0.92 -1.16
CA GLY A 75 -12.67 0.40 -1.80
C GLY A 75 -11.46 1.31 -1.58
N ILE A 76 -10.40 0.82 -0.93
CA ILE A 76 -9.12 1.54 -0.84
C ILE A 76 -8.58 1.88 -2.25
N SER A 77 -8.10 3.11 -2.42
CA SER A 77 -7.53 3.57 -3.69
C SER A 77 -6.23 2.86 -4.01
N LYS A 78 -5.89 2.74 -5.31
CA LYS A 78 -4.61 2.15 -5.76
C LYS A 78 -3.40 2.86 -5.14
N ALA A 79 -3.45 4.19 -5.03
CA ALA A 79 -2.40 4.98 -4.40
C ALA A 79 -2.20 4.60 -2.92
N ASN A 80 -3.29 4.52 -2.15
CA ASN A 80 -3.20 4.11 -0.73
C ASN A 80 -2.79 2.65 -0.58
N LEU A 81 -3.20 1.75 -1.49
CA LEU A 81 -2.71 0.37 -1.52
C LEU A 81 -1.20 0.32 -1.74
N ALA A 82 -0.69 1.08 -2.72
CA ALA A 82 0.74 1.14 -2.99
C ALA A 82 1.53 1.60 -1.76
N VAL A 83 1.05 2.66 -1.08
CA VAL A 83 1.62 3.13 0.19
C VAL A 83 1.57 2.05 1.27
N ALA A 84 0.43 1.37 1.46
CA ALA A 84 0.29 0.35 2.49
C ALA A 84 1.20 -0.87 2.24
N TYR A 85 1.31 -1.31 0.99
CA TYR A 85 2.24 -2.37 0.60
C TYR A 85 3.69 -1.94 0.83
N ASN A 86 4.11 -0.76 0.36
CA ASN A 86 5.47 -0.27 0.58
C ASN A 86 5.83 -0.20 2.07
N ASN A 87 4.94 0.36 2.89
CA ASN A 87 5.22 0.52 4.33
C ASN A 87 5.24 -0.83 5.06
N ARG A 88 4.39 -1.78 4.64
CA ARG A 88 4.47 -3.16 5.16
C ARG A 88 5.76 -3.85 4.72
N GLY A 89 6.20 -3.64 3.49
CA GLY A 89 7.47 -4.12 2.99
C GLY A 89 8.64 -3.61 3.82
N SER A 90 8.66 -2.32 4.16
CA SER A 90 9.66 -1.73 5.06
C SER A 90 9.66 -2.38 6.43
N ALA A 91 8.48 -2.59 7.02
CA ALA A 91 8.37 -3.26 8.32
C ALA A 91 8.82 -4.74 8.28
N TRP A 92 8.73 -5.42 7.12
CA TRP A 92 9.28 -6.75 6.95
C TRP A 92 10.81 -6.75 6.80
N ASP A 93 11.37 -5.78 6.08
CA ASP A 93 12.82 -5.65 5.92
C ASP A 93 13.51 -5.33 7.25
N ASP A 94 12.90 -4.46 8.06
CA ASP A 94 13.33 -4.16 9.44
C ASP A 94 13.30 -5.42 10.33
N GLN A 95 12.35 -6.33 10.09
CA GLN A 95 12.26 -7.65 10.74
C GLN A 95 13.20 -8.70 10.14
N LYS A 96 14.08 -8.34 9.20
CA LYS A 96 14.97 -9.27 8.49
C LYS A 96 14.20 -10.37 7.75
N GLN A 97 13.05 -10.01 7.16
CA GLN A 97 12.23 -10.87 6.30
C GLN A 97 12.20 -10.32 4.86
N PRO A 98 13.35 -10.28 4.16
CA PRO A 98 13.51 -9.63 2.86
C PRO A 98 12.61 -10.22 1.76
N GLU A 99 12.29 -11.52 1.77
CA GLU A 99 11.43 -12.12 0.75
C GLU A 99 10.00 -11.57 0.80
N LYS A 100 9.48 -11.34 2.01
CA LYS A 100 8.18 -10.70 2.22
C LYS A 100 8.23 -9.22 1.85
N ALA A 101 9.33 -8.55 2.17
CA ALA A 101 9.55 -7.16 1.80
C ALA A 101 9.54 -6.98 0.28
N LEU A 102 10.31 -7.80 -0.45
CA LEU A 102 10.35 -7.80 -1.92
C LEU A 102 8.97 -8.03 -2.54
N ALA A 103 8.19 -8.98 -2.01
CA ALA A 103 6.83 -9.24 -2.49
C ALA A 103 5.92 -8.02 -2.33
N ASP A 104 5.97 -7.35 -1.18
CA ASP A 104 5.18 -6.15 -0.91
C ASP A 104 5.64 -4.95 -1.74
N TYR A 105 6.95 -4.71 -1.89
CA TYR A 105 7.45 -3.66 -2.78
C TYR A 105 7.06 -3.90 -4.25
N ASN A 106 7.08 -5.16 -4.70
CA ASN A 106 6.62 -5.51 -6.05
C ASN A 106 5.14 -5.16 -6.24
N GLN A 107 4.29 -5.44 -5.25
CA GLN A 107 2.88 -5.05 -5.31
C GLN A 107 2.72 -3.53 -5.34
N ALA A 108 3.46 -2.79 -4.52
CA ALA A 108 3.44 -1.33 -4.54
C ALA A 108 3.78 -0.76 -5.92
N ILE A 109 4.84 -1.27 -6.55
CA ILE A 109 5.28 -0.87 -7.89
C ILE A 109 4.28 -1.26 -8.98
N GLN A 110 3.62 -2.43 -8.87
CA GLN A 110 2.58 -2.85 -9.81
C GLN A 110 1.34 -1.95 -9.74
N LEU A 111 1.00 -1.48 -8.54
CA LEU A 111 -0.14 -0.59 -8.30
C LEU A 111 0.15 0.84 -8.73
N ASP A 112 1.36 1.32 -8.47
CA ASP A 112 1.84 2.64 -8.87
C ASP A 112 3.30 2.56 -9.37
N PRO A 113 3.50 2.46 -10.70
CA PRO A 113 4.84 2.41 -11.29
C PRO A 113 5.67 3.69 -11.13
N ALA A 114 5.04 4.80 -10.72
CA ALA A 114 5.70 6.08 -10.46
C ALA A 114 6.07 6.26 -8.97
N TYR A 115 5.73 5.31 -8.11
CA TYR A 115 6.01 5.39 -6.68
C TYR A 115 7.49 5.11 -6.37
N HIS A 116 8.29 6.17 -6.41
CA HIS A 116 9.75 6.10 -6.35
C HIS A 116 10.29 5.53 -5.03
N GLU A 117 9.62 5.78 -3.89
CA GLU A 117 9.99 5.20 -2.60
C GLU A 117 10.00 3.68 -2.60
N ALA A 118 9.08 3.04 -3.34
CA ALA A 118 9.02 1.58 -3.41
C ALA A 118 10.24 1.00 -4.13
N TYR A 119 10.72 1.64 -5.20
CA TYR A 119 11.98 1.24 -5.84
C TYR A 119 13.17 1.46 -4.93
N TYR A 120 13.24 2.63 -4.26
CA TYR A 120 14.31 2.93 -3.32
C TYR A 120 14.39 1.89 -2.19
N ASN A 121 13.27 1.57 -1.55
CA ASN A 121 13.21 0.59 -0.47
C ASN A 121 13.50 -0.83 -0.97
N ARG A 122 12.97 -1.21 -2.15
CA ARG A 122 13.28 -2.50 -2.77
C ARG A 122 14.78 -2.64 -3.09
N SER A 123 15.47 -1.55 -3.40
CA SER A 123 16.93 -1.57 -3.60
C SER A 123 17.71 -2.03 -2.38
N TYR A 124 17.25 -1.75 -1.16
CA TYR A 124 17.89 -2.24 0.07
C TYR A 124 17.62 -3.73 0.30
N ALA A 125 16.37 -4.15 0.12
CA ALA A 125 16.01 -5.57 0.24
C ALA A 125 16.69 -6.45 -0.83
N LEU A 126 16.92 -5.92 -2.04
CA LEU A 126 17.67 -6.61 -3.09
C LEU A 126 19.16 -6.69 -2.74
N GLU A 127 19.74 -5.62 -2.18
CA GLU A 127 21.13 -5.64 -1.73
C GLU A 127 21.35 -6.62 -0.57
N SER A 128 20.42 -6.70 0.40
CA SER A 128 20.53 -7.67 1.50
C SER A 128 20.47 -9.13 1.04
N GLN A 129 20.06 -9.35 -0.21
CA GLN A 129 20.03 -10.63 -0.93
C GLN A 129 21.18 -10.78 -1.93
N ASP A 130 22.23 -9.94 -1.83
CA ASP A 130 23.39 -9.89 -2.74
C ASP A 130 23.05 -9.60 -4.22
N GLN A 131 21.84 -9.09 -4.50
CA GLN A 131 21.39 -8.77 -5.85
C GLN A 131 21.77 -7.34 -6.28
N LEU A 132 23.04 -6.99 -6.15
CA LEU A 132 23.54 -5.61 -6.32
C LEU A 132 23.18 -4.96 -7.67
N LYS A 133 23.20 -5.72 -8.77
CA LYS A 133 22.82 -5.18 -10.10
C LYS A 133 21.33 -4.78 -10.15
N ALA A 134 20.46 -5.59 -9.56
CA ALA A 134 19.03 -5.31 -9.49
C ALA A 134 18.76 -4.14 -8.54
N ALA A 135 19.43 -4.11 -7.38
CA ALA A 135 19.39 -2.99 -6.45
C ALA A 135 19.77 -1.67 -7.12
N LEU A 136 20.86 -1.66 -7.90
CA LEU A 136 21.31 -0.47 -8.62
C LEU A 136 20.28 -0.01 -9.67
N ALA A 137 19.65 -0.95 -10.38
CA ALA A 137 18.61 -0.64 -11.34
C ALA A 137 17.41 0.06 -10.67
N ASP A 138 17.00 -0.42 -9.51
CA ASP A 138 15.90 0.16 -8.73
C ASP A 138 16.26 1.53 -8.15
N ALA A 139 17.46 1.69 -7.57
CA ALA A 139 17.93 2.98 -7.08
C ALA A 139 17.97 4.03 -8.20
N LYS A 140 18.44 3.64 -9.40
CA LYS A 140 18.42 4.50 -10.59
C LYS A 140 17.00 4.82 -11.04
N LYS A 141 16.07 3.88 -10.91
CA LYS A 141 14.67 4.12 -11.25
C LYS A 141 14.02 5.11 -10.30
N ALA A 142 14.28 4.99 -8.99
CA ALA A 142 13.84 5.96 -7.99
C ALA A 142 14.38 7.36 -8.30
N LEU A 143 15.68 7.47 -8.59
CA LEU A 143 16.30 8.73 -8.99
C LEU A 143 15.73 9.29 -10.30
N GLN A 144 15.43 8.45 -11.29
CA GLN A 144 14.81 8.91 -12.55
C GLN A 144 13.43 9.54 -12.31
N LEU A 145 12.65 8.94 -11.40
CA LEU A 145 11.32 9.43 -11.03
C LEU A 145 11.38 10.67 -10.13
N SER A 146 12.44 10.84 -9.33
CA SER A 146 12.71 12.03 -8.52
C SER A 146 14.17 12.52 -8.66
N PRO A 147 14.53 13.22 -9.75
CA PRO A 147 15.93 13.54 -10.09
C PRO A 147 16.68 14.45 -9.10
N GLY A 148 15.94 15.19 -8.28
CA GLY A 148 16.50 16.12 -7.27
C GLY A 148 16.69 15.50 -5.89
N ASP A 149 16.30 14.24 -5.69
CA ASP A 149 16.38 13.58 -4.39
C ASP A 149 17.82 13.13 -4.10
N LYS A 150 18.47 13.81 -3.14
CA LYS A 150 19.85 13.52 -2.75
C LYS A 150 20.02 12.12 -2.17
N THR A 151 19.01 11.62 -1.45
CA THR A 151 19.05 10.28 -0.87
C THR A 151 19.11 9.22 -1.97
N TYR A 152 18.40 9.42 -3.08
CA TYR A 152 18.46 8.50 -4.22
C TYR A 152 19.79 8.60 -4.97
N GLN A 153 20.36 9.80 -5.09
CA GLN A 153 21.69 10.00 -5.67
C GLN A 153 22.78 9.27 -4.87
N GLU A 154 22.75 9.43 -3.54
CA GLU A 154 23.67 8.77 -2.61
C GLU A 154 23.55 7.25 -2.71
N ARG A 155 22.32 6.74 -2.75
CA ARG A 155 22.07 5.30 -2.88
C ARG A 155 22.58 4.71 -4.19
N VAL A 156 22.41 5.41 -5.31
CA VAL A 156 22.98 5.00 -6.60
C VAL A 156 24.50 4.93 -6.51
N LYS A 157 25.14 5.97 -5.96
CA LYS A 157 26.60 6.03 -5.81
C LYS A 157 27.12 4.88 -4.93
N GLU A 158 26.50 4.63 -3.79
CA GLU A 158 26.87 3.54 -2.88
C GLU A 158 26.88 2.18 -3.61
N LEU A 159 25.84 1.90 -4.40
CA LEU A 159 25.71 0.64 -5.13
C LEU A 159 26.70 0.55 -6.32
N GLU A 160 27.02 1.66 -6.97
CA GLU A 160 28.07 1.71 -8.00
C GLU A 160 29.46 1.45 -7.41
N ASP A 161 29.78 2.07 -6.27
CA ASP A 161 31.05 1.85 -5.56
C ASP A 161 31.20 0.38 -5.14
N LYS A 162 30.12 -0.26 -4.66
CA LYS A 162 30.10 -1.70 -4.31
C LYS A 162 30.28 -2.62 -5.51
N LEU A 163 29.69 -2.30 -6.67
CA LEU A 163 29.85 -3.08 -7.90
C LEU A 163 31.23 -2.92 -8.54
N GLY A 164 31.92 -1.82 -8.22
CA GLY A 164 33.19 -1.45 -8.86
C GLY A 164 33.00 -1.01 -10.31
N PRO A 165 34.09 -0.64 -11.01
CA PRO A 165 34.03 -0.22 -12.41
C PRO A 165 33.41 -1.35 -13.25
N ARG A 166 32.42 -1.00 -14.09
CA ARG A 166 31.83 -1.92 -15.08
C ARG A 166 32.97 -2.45 -15.96
N ARG A 167 33.36 -3.71 -15.77
CA ARG A 167 34.27 -4.41 -16.68
C ARG A 167 33.58 -4.71 -18.00
#